data_AF-A0A150SU21-F1
#
_entry.id   AF-A0A150SU21-F1
#
_cell.length_a   1.000
_cell.length_b   1.000
_cell.length_c   1.000
_cell.angle_alpha   90.00
_cell.angle_beta   90.00
_cell.angle_gamma   90.00
#
_symmetry.space_group_name_H-M   'P 1'
#
loop_
_entity.id
_entity.type
_entity.pdbx_description
1 polymer ?
#
loop_
_entity_poly.entity_id
_entity_poly.type
_entity_poly.pdbx_seq_one_letter_code
_entity_poly.pdbx_strand_id
1 'polypeptide(L)'
;MKLRVAVIAPASVLALAGCAEDPEPVAVEALSQSGQSAFVCLAVDRPDPNAPGVVRSLPITDCGDRTAKSPSDFGVDAASGGKATLPHLYALVTQTLRGEIAVIDMTTESAPILDQDTGTPGASFLPVGAQPVDIIATPGGTASFVAVAEPGRAGIFALPSAKVVPRTGCPVPSLTSWPACSLPSAPGEVLLASDPPDADGNLRASCSGAYDVEPASPEDAEAAADACGGGGGDLSQEGLGRQKLLVSMPELGGFAVIDAQTLLEDERYQEGGFAPCEVERWVPLEV
;
A
#
# COMPACT_ATOMS: atom_id res chain seq x y z
N MET A 1 -66.44 58.95 16.75
CA MET A 1 -66.72 57.50 16.73
C MET A 1 -65.60 56.82 15.96
N LYS A 2 -64.70 56.11 16.68
CA LYS A 2 -63.61 55.23 16.15
C LYS A 2 -62.52 55.97 15.33
N LEU A 3 -61.22 55.68 15.41
CA LEU A 3 -60.53 54.40 15.47
C LEU A 3 -59.16 54.62 16.17
N ARG A 4 -58.81 53.80 17.18
CA ARG A 4 -57.44 53.71 17.70
C ARG A 4 -56.65 52.82 16.76
N VAL A 5 -55.56 53.32 16.18
CA VAL A 5 -54.60 52.52 15.42
C VAL A 5 -53.61 51.93 16.41
N ALA A 6 -53.66 50.61 16.59
CA ALA A 6 -52.68 49.86 17.34
C ALA A 6 -51.43 49.66 16.47
N VAL A 7 -50.28 50.16 16.94
CA VAL A 7 -48.97 49.93 16.32
C VAL A 7 -48.54 48.51 16.70
N ILE A 8 -48.53 47.61 15.73
CA ILE A 8 -47.97 46.26 15.85
C ILE A 8 -46.47 46.39 15.58
N ALA A 9 -45.65 46.15 16.60
CA ALA A 9 -44.21 46.03 16.44
C ALA A 9 -43.88 44.72 15.68
N PRO A 10 -43.02 44.75 14.65
CA PRO A 10 -42.54 43.51 14.03
C PRO A 10 -41.55 42.84 14.99
N ALA A 11 -41.90 41.64 15.45
CA ALA A 11 -40.96 40.74 16.12
C ALA A 11 -39.97 40.23 15.07
N SER A 12 -38.77 40.81 15.04
CA SER A 12 -37.64 40.30 14.27
C SER A 12 -37.24 38.94 14.81
N VAL A 13 -37.61 37.87 14.09
CA VAL A 13 -37.05 36.54 14.30
C VAL A 13 -35.60 36.58 13.81
N LEU A 14 -34.67 36.78 14.74
CA LEU A 14 -33.25 36.53 14.52
C LEU A 14 -33.09 35.02 14.33
N ALA A 15 -33.11 34.58 13.06
CA ALA A 15 -32.59 33.28 12.70
C ALA A 15 -31.10 33.28 13.05
N LEU A 16 -30.74 32.56 14.11
CA LEU A 16 -29.37 32.14 14.39
C LEU A 16 -28.95 31.21 13.24
N ALA A 17 -28.49 31.79 12.14
CA ALA A 17 -27.66 31.10 11.18
C ALA A 17 -26.33 30.84 11.90
N GLY A 18 -26.27 29.70 12.60
CA GLY A 18 -24.99 29.15 13.00
C GLY A 18 -24.25 28.80 11.71
N CYS A 19 -23.22 29.57 11.38
CA CYS A 19 -22.18 29.11 10.48
C CYS A 19 -21.56 27.90 11.16
N ALA A 20 -22.02 26.70 10.80
CA ALA A 20 -21.15 25.55 10.88
C ALA A 20 -20.16 25.77 9.74
N GLU A 21 -18.99 26.32 10.05
CA GLU A 21 -17.83 26.13 9.18
C GLU A 21 -17.66 24.62 9.01
N ASP A 22 -17.65 24.16 7.76
CA ASP A 22 -17.29 22.78 7.45
C ASP A 22 -15.96 22.51 8.16
N PRO A 23 -15.87 21.45 8.98
CA PRO A 23 -14.60 21.11 9.61
C PRO A 23 -13.62 20.79 8.49
N GLU A 24 -12.68 21.70 8.22
CA GLU A 24 -11.48 21.33 7.47
C GLU A 24 -10.85 20.17 8.25
N PRO A 25 -10.72 18.97 7.65
CA PRO A 25 -10.08 17.87 8.34
C PRO A 25 -8.66 18.31 8.68
N VAL A 26 -8.40 18.45 9.98
CA VAL A 26 -7.10 18.84 10.51
C VAL A 26 -6.12 17.72 10.17
N ALA A 27 -5.42 17.86 9.04
CA ALA A 27 -4.44 16.91 8.53
C ALA A 27 -3.28 16.63 9.51
N VAL A 28 -3.17 17.43 10.58
CA VAL A 28 -2.07 17.41 11.55
C VAL A 28 -2.24 16.31 12.62
N GLU A 29 -3.46 15.86 12.93
CA GLU A 29 -3.67 14.77 13.89
C GLU A 29 -3.66 13.36 13.25
N ALA A 30 -3.88 13.27 11.93
CA ALA A 30 -3.94 12.00 11.24
C ALA A 30 -2.59 11.25 11.26
N LEU A 31 -1.47 11.97 11.16
CA LEU A 31 -0.12 11.38 11.05
C LEU A 31 0.64 11.33 12.39
N SER A 32 -0.08 11.13 13.50
CA SER A 32 0.52 11.09 14.83
C SER A 32 1.53 9.93 14.95
N GLN A 33 2.81 10.28 15.14
CA GLN A 33 3.94 9.35 15.29
C GLN A 33 4.29 8.55 14.02
N SER A 34 4.43 9.28 12.91
CA SER A 34 4.95 8.77 11.64
C SER A 34 6.39 8.25 11.77
N GLY A 35 6.69 7.16 11.06
CA GLY A 35 8.00 6.53 10.99
C GLY A 35 8.58 6.57 9.57
N GLN A 36 9.10 5.42 9.12
CA GLN A 36 9.66 5.23 7.78
C GLN A 36 8.60 5.34 6.68
N SER A 37 9.06 5.58 5.45
CA SER A 37 8.20 5.71 4.28
C SER A 37 8.76 4.98 3.07
N ALA A 38 7.88 4.35 2.30
CA ALA A 38 8.18 3.82 0.98
C ALA A 38 7.31 4.49 -0.09
N PHE A 39 7.72 4.45 -1.36
CA PHE A 39 7.01 5.10 -2.45
C PHE A 39 6.65 4.10 -3.54
N VAL A 40 5.42 4.17 -4.05
CA VAL A 40 4.94 3.37 -5.18
C VAL A 40 4.30 4.27 -6.22
N CYS A 41 4.55 3.98 -7.49
CA CYS A 41 3.93 4.67 -8.61
C CYS A 41 2.83 3.78 -9.19
N LEU A 42 1.58 4.23 -9.13
CA LEU A 42 0.44 3.43 -9.54
C LEU A 42 -0.44 4.19 -10.52
N ALA A 43 -0.97 3.48 -11.51
CA ALA A 43 -2.02 3.95 -12.39
C ALA A 43 -3.28 3.11 -12.18
N VAL A 44 -4.46 3.74 -12.18
CA VAL A 44 -5.73 3.00 -12.15
C VAL A 44 -6.37 3.10 -13.53
N ASP A 45 -6.20 2.03 -14.31
CA ASP A 45 -6.85 1.88 -15.60
C ASP A 45 -8.36 1.68 -15.39
N ARG A 46 -9.21 2.23 -16.25
CA ARG A 46 -10.67 2.06 -16.15
C ARG A 46 -11.23 1.16 -17.25
N PRO A 47 -11.15 -0.17 -17.10
CA PRO A 47 -12.09 -1.04 -17.77
C PRO A 47 -13.41 -1.11 -16.95
N ASP A 48 -14.51 -0.63 -17.53
CA ASP A 48 -15.92 -0.62 -17.04
C ASP A 48 -16.28 0.37 -15.89
N PRO A 49 -17.22 1.31 -16.09
CA PRO A 49 -17.75 2.19 -15.02
C PRO A 49 -18.53 1.45 -13.91
N ASN A 50 -18.84 0.17 -14.08
CA ASN A 50 -19.54 -0.66 -13.07
C ASN A 50 -18.61 -1.67 -12.39
N ALA A 51 -17.32 -1.70 -12.74
CA ALA A 51 -16.32 -2.57 -12.13
C ALA A 51 -15.22 -1.73 -11.45
N PRO A 52 -14.49 -2.30 -10.46
CA PRO A 52 -13.31 -1.64 -9.95
C PRO A 52 -12.28 -1.45 -11.08
N GLY A 53 -11.75 -0.23 -11.23
CA GLY A 53 -10.65 0.03 -12.15
C GLY A 53 -9.43 -0.81 -11.78
N VAL A 54 -8.62 -1.23 -12.74
CA VAL A 54 -7.48 -2.14 -12.53
C VAL A 54 -6.23 -1.33 -12.15
N VAL A 55 -5.59 -1.68 -11.04
CA VAL A 55 -4.32 -1.06 -10.64
C VAL A 55 -3.19 -1.65 -11.45
N ARG A 56 -2.37 -0.78 -12.03
CA ARG A 56 -1.13 -1.11 -12.71
C ARG A 56 0.02 -0.43 -11.99
N SER A 57 0.93 -1.24 -11.47
CA SER A 57 2.17 -0.78 -10.88
C SER A 57 3.14 -0.34 -11.96
N LEU A 58 3.90 0.71 -11.66
CA LEU A 58 4.85 1.31 -12.56
C LEU A 58 6.16 1.62 -11.83
N PRO A 59 7.30 1.64 -12.55
CA PRO A 59 8.53 2.19 -12.02
C PRO A 59 8.31 3.60 -11.49
N ILE A 60 8.96 3.94 -10.36
CA ILE A 60 8.82 5.27 -9.75
C ILE A 60 9.12 6.42 -10.72
N THR A 61 9.99 6.18 -11.71
CA THR A 61 10.36 7.14 -12.76
C THR A 61 9.22 7.52 -13.70
N ASP A 62 8.15 6.72 -13.75
CA ASP A 62 6.99 6.99 -14.60
C ASP A 62 6.01 7.98 -13.95
N CYS A 63 6.05 8.09 -12.62
CA CYS A 63 5.40 9.16 -11.88
C CYS A 63 6.26 10.42 -11.97
N GLY A 64 6.17 11.11 -13.11
CA GLY A 64 6.84 12.39 -13.32
C GLY A 64 6.22 13.54 -12.52
N ASP A 65 6.71 14.77 -12.77
CA ASP A 65 6.35 16.00 -12.02
C ASP A 65 4.94 16.56 -12.33
N ARG A 66 4.01 15.72 -12.77
CA ARG A 66 2.64 16.15 -13.10
C ARG A 66 1.78 16.18 -11.83
N THR A 67 0.79 17.07 -11.81
CA THR A 67 -0.21 17.13 -10.73
C THR A 67 -1.58 16.67 -11.21
N ALA A 68 -2.31 16.02 -10.32
CA ALA A 68 -3.71 15.63 -10.47
C ALA A 68 -4.59 16.54 -9.63
N LYS A 69 -5.84 16.77 -10.04
CA LYS A 69 -6.75 17.64 -9.28
C LYS A 69 -7.28 16.98 -8.01
N SER A 70 -7.44 15.66 -8.04
CA SER A 70 -7.97 14.83 -6.97
C SER A 70 -7.37 13.42 -7.03
N PRO A 71 -7.44 12.63 -5.94
CA PRO A 71 -6.93 11.26 -5.92
C PRO A 71 -7.54 10.29 -6.96
N SER A 72 -8.68 10.65 -7.54
CA SER A 72 -9.39 9.87 -8.57
C SER A 72 -9.11 10.32 -10.00
N ASP A 73 -8.28 11.34 -10.21
CA ASP A 73 -7.98 11.95 -11.51
C ASP A 73 -6.78 11.30 -12.20
N PHE A 74 -6.96 10.06 -12.68
CA PHE A 74 -5.91 9.30 -13.35
C PHE A 74 -5.71 9.64 -14.84
N GLY A 75 -6.43 10.62 -15.37
CA GLY A 75 -6.41 10.99 -16.79
C GLY A 75 -6.58 9.80 -17.75
N VAL A 76 -7.79 9.38 -18.07
CA VAL A 76 -8.01 8.18 -18.90
C VAL A 76 -8.05 8.48 -20.40
N ASP A 77 -7.36 7.68 -21.20
CA ASP A 77 -7.47 7.72 -22.66
C ASP A 77 -8.49 6.69 -23.17
N ALA A 78 -9.62 7.20 -23.67
CA ALA A 78 -10.68 6.38 -24.24
C ALA A 78 -10.24 5.66 -25.53
N ALA A 79 -9.30 6.22 -26.30
CA ALA A 79 -8.78 5.58 -27.51
C ALA A 79 -7.86 4.39 -27.19
N SER A 80 -7.22 4.40 -26.02
CA SER A 80 -6.40 3.30 -25.48
C SER A 80 -7.19 2.35 -24.57
N GLY A 81 -8.51 2.24 -24.77
CA GLY A 81 -9.34 1.31 -24.01
C GLY A 81 -9.53 1.69 -22.52
N GLY A 82 -9.36 2.96 -22.16
CA GLY A 82 -9.52 3.43 -20.77
C GLY A 82 -8.25 3.38 -19.92
N LYS A 83 -7.08 3.21 -20.56
CA LYS A 83 -5.79 3.24 -19.89
C LYS A 83 -5.52 4.61 -19.26
N ALA A 84 -5.05 4.62 -18.02
CA ALA A 84 -4.63 5.82 -17.32
C ALA A 84 -3.33 6.38 -17.91
N THR A 85 -3.32 7.70 -18.09
CA THR A 85 -2.22 8.49 -18.66
C THR A 85 -1.56 9.41 -17.64
N LEU A 86 -2.16 9.52 -16.45
CA LEU A 86 -1.61 10.22 -15.30
C LEU A 86 -1.47 9.21 -14.15
N PRO A 87 -0.30 8.56 -14.00
CA PRO A 87 -0.01 7.76 -12.81
C PRO A 87 0.21 8.67 -11.60
N HIS A 88 -0.09 8.14 -10.42
CA HIS A 88 0.02 8.84 -9.14
C HIS A 88 1.15 8.23 -8.30
N LEU A 89 1.93 9.10 -7.67
CA LEU A 89 2.96 8.74 -6.71
C LEU A 89 2.33 8.68 -5.33
N TYR A 90 2.40 7.52 -4.68
CA TYR A 90 1.91 7.32 -3.33
C TYR A 90 3.07 7.13 -2.36
N ALA A 91 3.06 7.89 -1.26
CA ALA A 91 3.89 7.65 -0.10
C ALA A 91 3.14 6.75 0.89
N LEU A 92 3.73 5.62 1.23
CA LEU A 92 3.28 4.69 2.26
C LEU A 92 4.07 4.98 3.54
N VAL A 93 3.41 5.53 4.56
CA VAL A 93 4.08 6.05 5.77
C VAL A 93 3.65 5.25 7.00
N THR A 94 4.61 4.63 7.69
CA THR A 94 4.31 3.87 8.90
C THR A 94 3.79 4.76 10.02
N GLN A 95 2.75 4.31 10.72
CA GLN A 95 2.14 4.97 11.88
C GLN A 95 2.36 4.08 13.11
N THR A 96 3.36 4.44 13.90
CA THR A 96 3.86 3.57 14.99
C THR A 96 2.90 3.45 16.16
N LEU A 97 2.05 4.45 16.39
CA LEU A 97 1.10 4.47 17.51
C LEU A 97 -0.02 3.43 17.36
N ARG A 98 -0.51 3.23 16.12
CA ARG A 98 -1.67 2.37 15.83
C ARG A 98 -1.31 1.10 15.09
N GLY A 99 -0.08 0.98 14.57
CA GLY A 99 0.32 -0.19 13.79
C GLY A 99 -0.30 -0.20 12.39
N GLU A 100 -0.30 0.97 11.75
CA GLU A 100 -0.97 1.22 10.48
C GLU A 100 0.00 1.86 9.47
N ILE A 101 -0.38 1.89 8.20
CA ILE A 101 0.30 2.60 7.12
C ILE A 101 -0.65 3.64 6.54
N ALA A 102 -0.29 4.91 6.67
CA ALA A 102 -0.96 5.99 5.98
C ALA A 102 -0.57 5.99 4.50
N VAL A 103 -1.54 6.16 3.62
CA VAL A 103 -1.31 6.26 2.17
C VAL A 103 -1.56 7.70 1.76
N ILE A 104 -0.51 8.34 1.23
CA ILE A 104 -0.53 9.75 0.86
C ILE A 104 -0.28 9.87 -0.63
N ASP A 105 -1.25 10.35 -1.37
CA ASP A 105 -1.12 10.75 -2.77
C ASP A 105 -0.30 12.04 -2.87
N MET A 106 0.89 11.93 -3.43
CA MET A 106 1.84 13.04 -3.62
C MET A 106 1.61 13.78 -4.94
N THR A 107 0.74 13.26 -5.80
CA THR A 107 0.44 13.79 -7.13
C THR A 107 -0.76 14.73 -7.09
N THR A 108 -1.68 14.55 -6.13
CA THR A 108 -2.90 15.36 -6.02
C THR A 108 -2.68 16.74 -5.39
N GLU A 109 -3.43 17.74 -5.87
CA GLU A 109 -3.50 19.09 -5.28
C GLU A 109 -4.45 19.18 -4.07
N SER A 110 -5.34 18.19 -3.91
CA SER A 110 -6.36 18.18 -2.86
C SER A 110 -6.53 16.80 -2.23
N ALA A 111 -6.88 16.78 -0.93
CA ALA A 111 -7.10 15.56 -0.14
C ALA A 111 -6.01 14.48 -0.35
N PRO A 112 -4.73 14.78 -0.06
CA PRO A 112 -3.62 13.87 -0.35
C PRO A 112 -3.63 12.63 0.55
N ILE A 113 -4.18 12.71 1.77
CA ILE A 113 -4.27 11.57 2.66
C ILE A 113 -5.47 10.72 2.23
N LEU A 114 -5.21 9.48 1.82
CA LEU A 114 -6.27 8.55 1.42
C LEU A 114 -6.90 7.90 2.64
N ASP A 115 -8.21 8.07 2.76
CA ASP A 115 -9.04 7.37 3.71
C ASP A 115 -9.45 6.00 3.15
N GLN A 116 -9.06 4.92 3.83
CA GLN A 116 -9.29 3.55 3.37
C GLN A 116 -10.75 3.09 3.51
N ASP A 117 -11.49 3.70 4.44
CA ASP A 117 -12.88 3.42 4.78
C ASP A 117 -13.64 4.72 5.11
N THR A 118 -14.22 5.30 4.06
CA THR A 118 -15.10 6.47 4.17
C THR A 118 -16.37 6.24 5.00
N GLY A 119 -16.67 4.99 5.36
CA GLY A 119 -17.78 4.63 6.26
C GLY A 119 -17.48 4.88 7.73
N THR A 120 -16.20 5.02 8.09
CA THR A 120 -15.74 5.28 9.45
C THR A 120 -15.33 6.75 9.59
N PRO A 121 -15.82 7.50 10.59
CA PRO A 121 -15.41 8.89 10.76
C PRO A 121 -13.91 9.04 11.08
N GLY A 122 -13.22 9.87 10.28
CA GLY A 122 -11.79 10.14 10.40
C GLY A 122 -10.96 9.42 9.32
N ALA A 123 -9.68 9.74 9.20
CA ALA A 123 -8.81 9.05 8.26
C ALA A 123 -8.50 7.64 8.77
N SER A 124 -8.89 6.63 8.00
CA SER A 124 -8.53 5.22 8.26
C SER A 124 -7.37 4.80 7.37
N PHE A 125 -6.50 3.95 7.92
CA PHE A 125 -5.22 3.55 7.33
C PHE A 125 -5.09 2.03 7.22
N LEU A 126 -4.06 1.56 6.53
CA LEU A 126 -3.86 0.12 6.28
C LEU A 126 -3.25 -0.55 7.53
N PRO A 127 -3.93 -1.52 8.17
CA PRO A 127 -3.41 -2.15 9.39
C PRO A 127 -2.30 -3.17 9.07
N VAL A 128 -1.15 -3.11 9.75
CA VAL A 128 0.00 -4.00 9.49
C VAL A 128 0.56 -4.68 10.73
N GLY A 129 0.05 -4.38 11.92
CA GLY A 129 0.54 -4.92 13.19
C GLY A 129 1.23 -3.84 14.01
N ALA A 130 1.28 -4.02 15.33
CA ALA A 130 1.75 -2.97 16.24
C ALA A 130 3.26 -2.75 16.10
N GLN A 131 3.72 -1.50 16.16
CA GLN A 131 5.13 -1.13 16.05
C GLN A 131 5.79 -1.52 14.70
N PRO A 132 5.31 -0.99 13.56
CA PRO A 132 6.07 -1.03 12.32
C PRO A 132 7.40 -0.29 12.50
N VAL A 133 8.51 -0.94 12.18
CA VAL A 133 9.87 -0.40 12.35
C VAL A 133 10.49 0.03 11.03
N ASP A 134 10.10 -0.61 9.93
CA ASP A 134 10.59 -0.28 8.60
C ASP A 134 9.58 -0.65 7.51
N ILE A 135 9.71 -0.01 6.34
CA ILE A 135 8.92 -0.31 5.15
C ILE A 135 9.78 -0.12 3.89
N ILE A 136 9.67 -1.06 2.94
CA ILE A 136 10.35 -0.98 1.64
C ILE A 136 9.37 -1.33 0.51
N ALA A 137 9.50 -0.67 -0.63
CA ALA A 137 8.72 -0.97 -1.84
C ALA A 137 9.61 -1.58 -2.93
N THR A 138 9.03 -2.41 -3.78
CA THR A 138 9.73 -2.90 -4.97
C THR A 138 9.94 -1.77 -5.99
N PRO A 139 11.01 -1.79 -6.81
CA PRO A 139 11.34 -0.69 -7.73
C PRO A 139 10.25 -0.36 -8.76
N GLY A 140 9.56 -1.39 -9.25
CA GLY A 140 8.40 -1.34 -10.15
C GLY A 140 7.08 -1.12 -9.42
N GLY A 141 7.09 -1.02 -8.08
CA GLY A 141 5.92 -0.71 -7.27
C GLY A 141 4.89 -1.82 -7.20
N THR A 142 5.25 -3.07 -7.48
CA THR A 142 4.32 -4.22 -7.42
C THR A 142 3.84 -4.52 -5.99
N ALA A 143 4.74 -4.44 -5.00
CA ALA A 143 4.41 -4.66 -3.60
C ALA A 143 5.29 -3.83 -2.67
N SER A 144 4.86 -3.71 -1.42
CA SER A 144 5.66 -3.19 -0.31
C SER A 144 5.71 -4.19 0.85
N PHE A 145 6.77 -4.12 1.66
CA PHE A 145 6.99 -5.02 2.77
C PHE A 145 7.24 -4.21 4.04
N VAL A 146 6.55 -4.56 5.11
CA VAL A 146 6.61 -3.88 6.40
C VAL A 146 7.20 -4.81 7.43
N ALA A 147 8.29 -4.37 8.08
CA ALA A 147 8.82 -5.04 9.26
C ALA A 147 8.10 -4.56 10.51
N VAL A 148 7.65 -5.51 11.33
CA VAL A 148 6.83 -5.26 12.52
C VAL A 148 7.49 -5.88 13.73
N ALA A 149 7.75 -5.07 14.75
CA ALA A 149 8.42 -5.47 15.99
C ALA A 149 7.45 -5.71 17.16
N GLU A 150 6.19 -6.07 16.86
CA GLU A 150 5.19 -6.34 17.88
C GLU A 150 5.64 -7.47 18.83
N PRO A 151 5.67 -7.23 20.16
CA PRO A 151 6.00 -8.28 21.12
C PRO A 151 5.06 -9.49 20.98
N GLY A 152 5.63 -10.65 20.65
CA GLY A 152 4.87 -11.89 20.42
C GLY A 152 4.24 -12.03 19.02
N ARG A 153 4.39 -11.01 18.16
CA ARG A 153 3.93 -11.02 16.76
C ARG A 153 4.92 -10.30 15.83
N ALA A 154 6.22 -10.49 16.08
CA ALA A 154 7.26 -9.97 15.20
C ALA A 154 7.18 -10.67 13.84
N GLY A 155 7.31 -9.92 12.75
CA GLY A 155 7.12 -10.50 11.42
C GLY A 155 7.28 -9.50 10.28
N ILE A 156 7.06 -10.02 9.06
CA ILE A 156 6.97 -9.22 7.84
C ILE A 156 5.55 -9.33 7.29
N PHE A 157 4.96 -8.18 6.98
CA PHE A 157 3.68 -8.07 6.29
C PHE A 157 3.92 -7.58 4.87
N ALA A 158 3.34 -8.25 3.89
CA ALA A 158 3.42 -7.84 2.50
C ALA A 158 2.12 -7.13 2.08
N LEU A 159 2.28 -6.00 1.40
CA LEU A 159 1.22 -5.12 0.94
C LEU A 159 1.28 -5.10 -0.60
N PRO A 160 0.50 -5.94 -1.29
CA PRO A 160 0.38 -5.89 -2.73
C PRO A 160 -0.19 -4.53 -3.14
N SER A 161 0.43 -3.84 -4.09
CA SER A 161 0.04 -2.46 -4.45
C SER A 161 -1.37 -2.36 -5.02
N ALA A 162 -1.91 -3.44 -5.58
CA ALA A 162 -3.30 -3.49 -5.98
C ALA A 162 -4.29 -3.28 -4.82
N LYS A 163 -3.87 -3.52 -3.57
CA LYS A 163 -4.71 -3.42 -2.37
C LYS A 163 -4.46 -2.14 -1.55
N VAL A 164 -3.45 -1.32 -1.86
CA VAL A 164 -3.09 -0.16 -1.00
C VAL A 164 -3.90 1.10 -1.27
N VAL A 165 -4.53 1.19 -2.45
CA VAL A 165 -5.38 2.33 -2.85
C VAL A 165 -6.86 1.94 -2.72
N PRO A 166 -7.70 2.74 -2.03
CA PRO A 166 -9.12 2.46 -1.90
C PRO A 166 -9.82 2.56 -3.25
N ARG A 167 -10.63 1.56 -3.58
CA ARG A 167 -11.34 1.47 -4.86
C ARG A 167 -12.76 0.95 -4.68
N THR A 168 -13.71 1.58 -5.35
CA THR A 168 -15.12 1.18 -5.32
C THR A 168 -15.28 -0.26 -5.78
N GLY A 169 -15.98 -1.07 -4.97
CA GLY A 169 -16.23 -2.48 -5.26
C GLY A 169 -15.14 -3.43 -4.75
N CYS A 170 -14.02 -2.91 -4.24
CA CYS A 170 -13.00 -3.71 -3.57
C CYS A 170 -13.18 -3.71 -2.05
N PRO A 171 -12.86 -4.82 -1.37
CA PRO A 171 -12.92 -4.89 0.08
C PRO A 171 -11.87 -3.97 0.71
N VAL A 172 -12.24 -3.33 1.83
CA VAL A 172 -11.30 -2.57 2.66
C VAL A 172 -10.31 -3.57 3.30
N PRO A 173 -8.99 -3.39 3.12
CA PRO A 173 -8.01 -4.29 3.72
C PRO A 173 -8.06 -4.28 5.25
N SER A 174 -7.94 -5.48 5.83
CA SER A 174 -7.78 -5.72 7.26
C SER A 174 -6.43 -6.40 7.54
N LEU A 175 -6.06 -6.56 8.81
CA LEU A 175 -4.80 -7.20 9.17
C LEU A 175 -4.65 -8.62 8.59
N THR A 176 -5.75 -9.34 8.42
CA THR A 176 -5.78 -10.70 7.84
C THR A 176 -5.85 -10.70 6.31
N SER A 177 -5.93 -9.52 5.68
CA SER A 177 -5.96 -9.40 4.22
C SER A 177 -4.56 -9.46 3.59
N TRP A 178 -3.53 -9.35 4.43
CA TRP A 178 -2.13 -9.31 4.03
C TRP A 178 -1.48 -10.69 4.13
N PRO A 179 -0.67 -11.08 3.13
CA PRO A 179 0.31 -12.12 3.32
C PRO A 179 1.30 -11.72 4.42
N ALA A 180 1.52 -12.60 5.40
CA ALA A 180 2.43 -12.31 6.49
C ALA A 180 3.14 -13.56 7.03
N CYS A 181 4.37 -13.38 7.52
CA CYS A 181 5.15 -14.44 8.15
C CYS A 181 5.77 -13.96 9.46
N SER A 182 5.94 -14.89 10.41
CA SER A 182 6.51 -14.62 11.73
C SER A 182 8.02 -14.74 11.75
N LEU A 183 8.65 -13.84 12.52
CA LEU A 183 10.08 -13.83 12.79
C LEU A 183 10.36 -14.28 14.23
N PRO A 184 11.53 -14.90 14.50
CA PRO A 184 11.87 -15.40 15.83
C PRO A 184 12.20 -14.30 16.85
N SER A 185 12.47 -13.06 16.41
CA SER A 185 12.72 -11.88 17.24
C SER A 185 12.25 -10.62 16.52
N ALA A 186 12.28 -9.47 17.19
CA ALA A 186 11.99 -8.18 16.55
C ALA A 186 12.95 -7.93 15.37
N PRO A 187 12.43 -7.64 14.15
CA PRO A 187 13.26 -7.21 13.03
C PRO A 187 13.78 -5.79 13.24
N GLY A 188 14.85 -5.44 12.52
CA GLY A 188 15.28 -4.06 12.29
C GLY A 188 14.94 -3.61 10.87
N GLU A 189 15.89 -2.92 10.25
CA GLU A 189 15.83 -2.51 8.84
C GLU A 189 15.67 -3.70 7.89
N VAL A 190 14.93 -3.47 6.80
CA VAL A 190 14.69 -4.39 5.69
C VAL A 190 15.23 -3.77 4.41
N LEU A 191 16.01 -4.55 3.67
CA LEU A 191 16.48 -4.18 2.35
C LEU A 191 15.93 -5.14 1.31
N LEU A 192 15.65 -4.62 0.13
CA LEU A 192 15.33 -5.44 -1.04
C LEU A 192 16.59 -5.66 -1.86
N ALA A 193 16.86 -6.92 -2.21
CA ALA A 193 17.89 -7.27 -3.18
C ALA A 193 17.28 -8.09 -4.31
N SER A 194 17.69 -7.79 -5.52
CA SER A 194 17.31 -8.59 -6.68
C SER A 194 18.34 -9.68 -6.93
N ASP A 195 17.86 -10.90 -7.05
CA ASP A 195 18.62 -12.07 -7.44
C ASP A 195 18.60 -12.18 -8.97
N PRO A 196 19.69 -11.80 -9.66
CA PRO A 196 19.66 -11.62 -11.10
C PRO A 196 19.53 -12.95 -11.83
N PRO A 197 18.92 -12.96 -13.03
CA PRO A 197 18.93 -14.12 -13.90
C PRO A 197 20.34 -14.51 -14.34
N ASP A 198 20.48 -15.74 -14.81
CA ASP A 198 21.71 -16.18 -15.47
C ASP A 198 21.83 -15.62 -16.91
N ALA A 199 22.87 -16.05 -17.62
CA ALA A 199 23.13 -15.60 -19.00
C ALA A 199 22.03 -16.00 -19.99
N ASP A 200 21.27 -17.05 -19.67
CA ASP A 200 20.17 -17.58 -20.49
C ASP A 200 18.80 -16.99 -20.07
N GLY A 201 18.77 -16.14 -19.05
CA GLY A 201 17.56 -15.49 -18.53
C GLY A 201 16.81 -16.31 -17.48
N ASN A 202 17.32 -17.48 -17.09
CA ASN A 202 16.70 -18.32 -16.08
C ASN A 202 16.89 -17.71 -14.69
N LEU A 203 15.99 -18.05 -13.78
CA LEU A 203 15.99 -17.65 -12.38
C LEU A 203 16.26 -18.87 -11.50
N ARG A 204 16.73 -18.64 -10.28
CA ARG A 204 16.82 -19.68 -9.26
C ARG A 204 15.66 -19.58 -8.29
N ALA A 205 15.11 -20.73 -7.90
CA ALA A 205 14.00 -20.76 -6.93
C ALA A 205 14.41 -20.31 -5.53
N SER A 206 15.67 -20.54 -5.16
CA SER A 206 16.24 -20.15 -3.87
C SER A 206 17.71 -19.73 -4.02
N CYS A 207 18.24 -19.04 -3.01
CA CYS A 207 19.64 -18.59 -3.01
C CYS A 207 20.70 -19.69 -3.25
N SER A 208 20.40 -20.95 -2.94
CA SER A 208 21.27 -22.11 -3.15
C SER A 208 20.83 -23.02 -4.31
N GLY A 209 19.72 -22.68 -4.98
CA GLY A 209 19.17 -23.43 -6.09
C GLY A 209 19.94 -23.26 -7.39
N ALA A 210 19.64 -24.14 -8.35
CA ALA A 210 20.08 -23.99 -9.73
C ALA A 210 19.21 -22.94 -10.44
N TYR A 211 19.71 -22.45 -11.57
CA TYR A 211 18.96 -21.57 -12.48
C TYR A 211 18.10 -22.44 -13.40
N ASP A 212 16.94 -22.86 -12.91
CA ASP A 212 16.02 -23.79 -13.58
C ASP A 212 14.58 -23.28 -13.65
N VAL A 213 14.32 -22.05 -13.18
CA VAL A 213 13.01 -21.41 -13.24
C VAL A 213 13.00 -20.45 -14.43
N GLU A 214 12.19 -20.75 -15.43
CA GLU A 214 11.92 -19.81 -16.52
C GLU A 214 11.09 -18.63 -15.99
N PRO A 215 11.42 -17.37 -16.34
CA PRO A 215 10.63 -16.22 -15.92
C PRO A 215 9.21 -16.31 -16.50
N ALA A 216 8.21 -15.92 -15.70
CA ALA A 216 6.83 -15.88 -16.15
C ALA A 216 6.70 -14.94 -17.36
N SER A 217 5.88 -15.34 -18.34
CA SER A 217 5.61 -14.47 -19.48
C SER A 217 4.68 -13.32 -19.04
N PRO A 218 4.75 -12.14 -19.68
CA PRO A 218 3.82 -11.04 -19.39
C PRO A 218 2.34 -11.44 -19.53
N GLU A 219 2.05 -12.41 -20.41
CA GLU A 219 0.70 -12.92 -20.67
C GLU A 219 0.17 -13.76 -19.49
N ASP A 220 1.04 -14.49 -18.79
CA ASP A 220 0.68 -15.27 -17.60
C ASP A 220 0.40 -14.37 -16.38
N ALA A 221 1.12 -13.26 -16.29
CA ALA A 221 1.00 -12.27 -15.21
C ALA A 221 -0.31 -11.45 -15.29
N GLU A 222 -0.77 -11.12 -16.51
CA GLU A 222 -2.04 -10.43 -16.72
C GLU A 222 -3.27 -11.31 -16.46
N ALA A 223 -3.15 -12.63 -16.64
CA ALA A 223 -4.25 -13.58 -16.47
C ALA A 223 -4.62 -13.86 -14.99
N ALA A 224 -3.69 -13.62 -14.05
CA ALA A 224 -3.89 -13.87 -12.63
C ALA A 224 -4.39 -12.65 -11.83
N ALA A 225 -4.40 -11.46 -12.43
CA ALA A 225 -4.78 -10.22 -11.78
C ALA A 225 -6.30 -10.05 -11.76
N ASP A 226 -6.95 -10.31 -10.62
CA ASP A 226 -8.31 -9.82 -10.43
C ASP A 226 -8.32 -8.30 -10.20
N ALA A 227 -9.46 -7.67 -10.48
CA ALA A 227 -9.58 -6.22 -10.38
C ALA A 227 -9.28 -5.69 -8.97
N CYS A 228 -9.45 -6.47 -7.90
CA CYS A 228 -9.16 -6.04 -6.52
C CYS A 228 -7.81 -6.53 -5.99
N GLY A 229 -7.00 -7.18 -6.84
CA GLY A 229 -5.73 -7.76 -6.46
C GLY A 229 -5.86 -8.94 -5.50
N GLY A 230 -6.80 -9.86 -5.67
CA GLY A 230 -6.96 -11.03 -4.82
C GLY A 230 -5.72 -11.93 -4.76
N GLY A 231 -4.90 -11.95 -5.81
CA GLY A 231 -3.53 -12.51 -5.75
C GLY A 231 -2.58 -11.59 -4.99
N GLY A 232 -1.60 -12.16 -4.28
CA GLY A 232 -0.58 -11.41 -3.53
C GLY A 232 0.33 -10.49 -4.37
N GLY A 233 0.16 -10.45 -5.69
CA GLY A 233 1.04 -9.73 -6.60
C GLY A 233 2.17 -10.64 -7.10
N ASP A 234 2.61 -10.40 -8.34
CA ASP A 234 3.66 -11.17 -8.99
C ASP A 234 4.88 -10.28 -9.23
N LEU A 235 5.93 -10.49 -8.43
CA LEU A 235 7.17 -9.73 -8.51
C LEU A 235 8.01 -10.11 -9.74
N SER A 236 7.63 -11.12 -10.52
CA SER A 236 8.28 -11.40 -11.81
C SER A 236 8.17 -10.20 -12.76
N GLN A 237 7.10 -9.41 -12.64
CA GLN A 237 6.83 -8.20 -13.42
C GLN A 237 7.87 -7.09 -13.20
N GLU A 238 8.65 -7.17 -12.11
CA GLU A 238 9.74 -6.24 -11.83
C GLU A 238 10.87 -6.34 -12.87
N GLY A 239 11.03 -7.51 -13.53
CA GLY A 239 12.04 -7.72 -14.59
C GLY A 239 13.50 -7.65 -14.10
N LEU A 240 13.73 -7.61 -12.79
CA LEU A 240 15.06 -7.52 -12.17
C LEU A 240 15.56 -8.88 -11.63
N GLY A 241 14.85 -9.96 -11.94
CA GLY A 241 15.04 -11.27 -11.34
C GLY A 241 14.24 -11.44 -10.06
N ARG A 242 14.61 -12.44 -9.25
CA ARG A 242 13.81 -12.85 -8.09
C ARG A 242 14.09 -11.94 -6.90
N GLN A 243 13.06 -11.33 -6.32
CA GLN A 243 13.24 -10.36 -5.24
C GLN A 243 13.42 -11.06 -3.88
N LYS A 244 14.41 -10.63 -3.11
CA LYS A 244 14.77 -11.16 -1.79
C LYS A 244 14.71 -10.03 -0.75
N LEU A 245 14.19 -10.35 0.42
CA LEU A 245 14.22 -9.47 1.58
C LEU A 245 15.43 -9.82 2.45
N LEU A 246 16.26 -8.84 2.74
CA LEU A 246 17.31 -8.92 3.75
C LEU A 246 16.79 -8.23 4.99
N VAL A 247 16.39 -9.02 5.98
CA VAL A 247 15.82 -8.54 7.23
C VAL A 247 16.90 -8.59 8.30
N SER A 248 17.27 -7.43 8.85
CA SER A 248 18.18 -7.38 9.98
C SER A 248 17.51 -7.94 11.24
N MET A 249 18.26 -8.73 12.01
CA MET A 249 17.80 -9.38 13.23
C MET A 249 18.76 -9.02 14.36
N PRO A 250 18.61 -7.81 14.95
CA PRO A 250 19.60 -7.25 15.87
C PRO A 250 19.86 -8.12 17.11
N GLU A 251 18.82 -8.70 17.70
CA GLU A 251 18.94 -9.57 18.88
C GLU A 251 19.68 -10.88 18.59
N LEU A 252 19.68 -11.31 17.32
CA LEU A 252 20.30 -12.55 16.86
C LEU A 252 21.66 -12.32 16.18
N GLY A 253 22.06 -11.06 15.96
CA GLY A 253 23.37 -10.71 15.40
C GLY A 253 23.55 -11.13 13.93
N GLY A 254 22.53 -10.96 13.08
CA GLY A 254 22.64 -11.31 11.66
C GLY A 254 21.50 -10.79 10.81
N PHE A 255 21.43 -11.27 9.57
CA PHE A 255 20.34 -11.02 8.63
C PHE A 255 19.69 -12.34 8.18
N ALA A 256 18.36 -12.33 8.10
CA ALA A 256 17.61 -13.36 7.43
C ALA A 256 17.38 -12.95 5.96
N VAL A 257 17.67 -13.85 5.03
CA VAL A 257 17.30 -13.71 3.62
C VAL A 257 16.04 -14.50 3.37
N ILE A 258 14.97 -13.82 2.95
CA ILE A 258 13.64 -14.39 2.72
C ILE A 258 13.26 -14.14 1.25
N ASP A 259 12.64 -15.12 0.61
CA ASP A 259 12.09 -14.92 -0.75
C ASP A 259 10.82 -14.08 -0.69
N ALA A 260 10.83 -12.94 -1.38
CA ALA A 260 9.70 -12.02 -1.37
C ALA A 260 8.47 -12.60 -2.12
N GLN A 261 8.70 -13.36 -3.19
CA GLN A 261 7.61 -13.98 -3.96
C GLN A 261 6.91 -15.08 -3.14
N THR A 262 7.68 -15.96 -2.49
CA THR A 262 7.13 -16.98 -1.60
C THR A 262 6.27 -16.37 -0.49
N LEU A 263 6.67 -15.22 0.08
CA LEU A 263 5.83 -14.52 1.07
C LEU A 263 4.47 -14.09 0.49
N LEU A 264 4.42 -13.72 -0.80
CA LEU A 264 3.21 -13.27 -1.47
C LEU A 264 2.30 -14.39 -1.96
N GLU A 265 2.83 -15.59 -2.21
CA GLU A 265 2.08 -16.68 -2.86
C GLU A 265 1.78 -17.86 -1.96
N ASP A 266 2.65 -18.16 -0.99
CA ASP A 266 2.52 -19.36 -0.17
C ASP A 266 1.26 -19.27 0.70
N GLU A 267 0.38 -20.27 0.58
CA GLU A 267 -0.89 -20.37 1.28
C GLU A 267 -0.75 -20.27 2.80
N ARG A 268 0.41 -20.64 3.36
CA ARG A 268 0.70 -20.55 4.81
C ARG A 268 0.74 -19.11 5.33
N TYR A 269 0.94 -18.15 4.44
CA TYR A 269 1.04 -16.72 4.77
C TYR A 269 -0.22 -15.94 4.41
N GLN A 270 -1.10 -16.48 3.56
CA GLN A 270 -2.32 -15.82 3.12
C GLN A 270 -3.43 -15.81 4.20
N GLU A 271 -4.42 -14.94 4.02
CA GLU A 271 -5.68 -14.92 4.79
C GLU A 271 -5.50 -14.86 6.32
N GLY A 272 -4.50 -14.10 6.79
CA GLY A 272 -4.15 -14.00 8.21
C GLY A 272 -3.24 -15.13 8.71
N GLY A 273 -2.67 -15.90 7.78
CA GLY A 273 -1.53 -16.76 8.02
C GLY A 273 -0.36 -15.99 8.64
N PHE A 274 0.34 -16.64 9.56
CA PHE A 274 1.48 -16.07 10.26
C PHE A 274 2.50 -17.14 10.64
N ALA A 275 2.65 -18.15 9.78
CA ALA A 275 3.64 -19.20 9.94
C ALA A 275 5.08 -18.61 9.94
N PRO A 276 6.07 -19.31 10.51
CA PRO A 276 7.45 -18.84 10.47
C PRO A 276 7.91 -18.50 9.04
N CYS A 277 8.59 -17.36 8.89
CA CYS A 277 9.19 -16.99 7.62
C CYS A 277 10.18 -18.07 7.15
N GLU A 278 10.11 -18.42 5.87
CA GLU A 278 11.07 -19.33 5.26
C GLU A 278 12.39 -18.58 5.01
N VAL A 279 13.38 -18.84 5.86
CA VAL A 279 14.71 -18.25 5.74
C VAL A 279 15.53 -19.08 4.76
N GLU A 280 15.74 -18.55 3.56
CA GLU A 280 16.59 -19.20 2.55
C GLU A 280 18.06 -19.22 2.96
N ARG A 281 18.50 -18.13 3.62
CA ARG A 281 19.87 -17.99 4.08
C ARG A 281 19.95 -17.14 5.34
N TRP A 282 20.73 -17.60 6.30
CA TRP A 282 21.16 -16.80 7.44
C TRP A 282 22.55 -16.23 7.16
N VAL A 283 22.73 -14.93 7.38
CA VAL A 283 24.02 -14.24 7.24
C VAL A 283 24.41 -13.66 8.60
N PRO A 284 25.39 -14.23 9.32
CA PRO A 284 25.83 -13.66 10.58
C PRO A 284 26.56 -12.33 10.34
N LEU A 285 26.40 -11.39 11.26
CA LEU A 285 27.26 -10.22 11.32
C LEU A 285 28.60 -10.64 11.93
N GLU A 286 29.69 -10.42 11.20
CA GLU A 286 31.03 -10.49 11.78
C GLU A 286 31.21 -9.25 12.65
N VAL A 287 31.21 -9.44 13.97
CA VAL A 287 31.44 -8.39 14.98
C VAL A 287 32.84 -8.52 15.56
#